data_AF-A0A7J8DNF8-F1
#
_entry.id   AF-A0A7J8DNF8-F1
#
_cell.length_a   1.000
_cell.length_b   1.000
_cell.length_c   1.000
_cell.angle_alpha   90.00
_cell.angle_beta   90.00
_cell.angle_gamma   90.00
#
_symmetry.space_group_name_H-M   'P 1'
#
loop_
_entity.id
_entity.type
_entity.pdbx_description
1 polymer ?
#
loop_
_entity_poly.entity_id
_entity_poly.type
_entity_poly.pdbx_seq_one_letter_code
_entity_poly.pdbx_strand_id
1 'polypeptide(L)'
;MAQGPEREESTHNAGSHASLSVRWVQGFPKQNVHFVNDSTICYPSGNFIIFLDIETKQKTILQCMNGIVGVLATNIPYEVVAFSDRKLRPVIYIYSFPALTRRTKLKGNVLLDYILLSFSYCGTYLASYSSLPEFELALWNWELGVILCKKSQPGVDVSQMTFNPMNWHQLCLSSPSSVTVWTVERSNQEHYLKAKSVKLPMEDGSFFNEKDVVFPDSLPKDPIYGPILPLSAIAGLVDKEAETFRKMTNSF
;
A
#
# COMPACT_ATOMS: atom_id res chain seq x y z
N MET A 1 30.79 5.60 -35.38
CA MET A 1 31.51 4.46 -36.00
C MET A 1 32.26 3.75 -34.89
N ALA A 2 32.11 2.46 -34.61
CA ALA A 2 31.58 1.39 -35.44
C ALA A 2 30.68 0.45 -34.63
N GLN A 3 29.62 0.01 -35.30
CA GLN A 3 28.75 -1.10 -34.95
C GLN A 3 29.58 -2.40 -34.89
N GLY A 4 29.40 -3.18 -33.83
CA GLY A 4 29.78 -4.60 -33.80
C GLY A 4 28.65 -5.45 -34.39
N PRO A 5 28.96 -6.57 -35.05
CA PRO A 5 28.14 -7.12 -36.11
C PRO A 5 26.87 -7.79 -35.58
N GLU A 6 25.77 -7.52 -36.29
CA GLU A 6 24.52 -8.25 -36.24
C GLU A 6 24.81 -9.71 -36.57
N ARG A 7 24.50 -10.60 -35.61
CA ARG A 7 24.54 -12.03 -35.83
C ARG A 7 23.25 -12.41 -36.54
N GLU A 8 23.32 -12.57 -37.85
CA GLU A 8 22.26 -13.16 -38.67
C GLU A 8 21.89 -14.53 -38.06
N GLU A 9 20.70 -14.61 -37.45
CA GLU A 9 20.10 -15.90 -37.11
C GLU A 9 19.61 -16.55 -38.40
N SER A 10 20.44 -17.47 -38.89
CA SER A 10 20.11 -18.48 -39.88
C SER A 10 18.75 -19.12 -39.61
N THR A 11 17.89 -19.09 -40.61
CA THR A 11 16.58 -19.74 -40.64
C THR A 11 16.75 -21.26 -40.63
N HIS A 12 16.91 -21.84 -39.45
CA HIS A 12 16.78 -23.28 -39.26
C HIS A 12 15.31 -23.62 -39.07
N ASN A 13 14.75 -24.22 -40.11
CA ASN A 13 13.46 -24.89 -40.12
C ASN A 13 13.53 -26.11 -39.17
N ALA A 14 13.43 -25.86 -37.87
CA ALA A 14 13.32 -26.90 -36.85
C ALA A 14 11.86 -27.32 -36.73
N GLY A 15 11.61 -28.63 -36.82
CA GLY A 15 10.27 -29.23 -36.86
C GLY A 15 9.34 -28.72 -35.76
N SER A 16 8.03 -28.79 -36.01
CA SER A 16 6.99 -28.28 -35.09
C SER A 16 7.17 -28.87 -33.69
N HIS A 17 7.86 -28.12 -32.83
CA HIS A 17 8.00 -28.47 -31.43
C HIS A 17 6.61 -28.41 -30.80
N ALA A 18 6.16 -29.52 -30.20
CA ALA A 18 4.91 -29.54 -29.48
C ALA A 18 4.95 -28.51 -28.33
N SER A 19 4.11 -27.48 -28.41
CA SER A 19 3.98 -26.46 -27.36
C SER A 19 2.93 -26.90 -26.34
N LEU A 20 3.30 -26.91 -25.06
CA LEU A 20 2.33 -27.08 -23.98
C LEU A 20 1.67 -25.73 -23.66
N SER A 21 0.35 -25.73 -23.50
CA SER A 21 -0.42 -24.59 -23.03
C SER A 21 -1.22 -24.97 -21.79
N VAL A 22 -1.40 -24.00 -20.89
CA VAL A 22 -2.20 -24.19 -19.68
C VAL A 22 -3.66 -24.35 -20.09
N ARG A 23 -4.24 -25.52 -19.81
CA ARG A 23 -5.63 -25.83 -20.16
C ARG A 23 -6.63 -25.28 -19.14
N TRP A 24 -6.29 -25.35 -17.85
CA TRP A 24 -7.14 -24.86 -16.77
C TRP A 24 -6.29 -24.55 -15.53
N VAL A 25 -6.80 -23.65 -14.69
CA VAL A 25 -6.23 -23.31 -13.38
C VAL A 25 -7.37 -23.30 -12.38
N GLN A 26 -7.18 -23.95 -11.23
CA GLN A 26 -8.14 -23.97 -10.14
C GLN A 26 -7.46 -23.68 -8.82
N GLY A 27 -8.02 -22.72 -8.10
CA GLY A 27 -7.63 -22.33 -6.76
C GLY A 27 -8.57 -21.22 -6.32
N PHE A 28 -8.88 -21.17 -5.03
CA PHE A 28 -9.73 -20.12 -4.47
C PHE A 28 -8.99 -19.50 -3.30
N PRO A 29 -8.75 -18.18 -3.32
CA PRO A 29 -8.05 -17.57 -2.21
C PRO A 29 -9.02 -17.41 -1.04
N LYS A 30 -8.48 -17.33 0.18
CA LYS A 30 -9.27 -16.99 1.37
C LYS A 30 -9.67 -15.50 1.40
N GLN A 31 -8.91 -14.66 0.70
CA GLN A 31 -9.01 -13.19 0.70
C GLN A 31 -8.51 -12.62 -0.64
N ASN A 32 -8.53 -11.30 -0.82
CA ASN A 32 -7.99 -10.61 -2.02
C ASN A 32 -8.74 -10.96 -3.31
N VAL A 33 -10.08 -10.93 -3.25
CA VAL A 33 -10.95 -10.99 -4.43
C VAL A 33 -11.37 -9.56 -4.75
N HIS A 34 -11.19 -9.15 -6.01
CA HIS A 34 -11.44 -7.78 -6.46
C HIS A 34 -12.36 -7.76 -7.67
N PHE A 35 -13.27 -6.80 -7.76
CA PHE A 35 -13.99 -6.53 -8.99
C PHE A 35 -13.07 -5.81 -9.99
N VAL A 36 -13.06 -6.28 -11.23
CA VAL A 36 -12.41 -5.55 -12.35
C VAL A 36 -13.41 -4.70 -13.12
N ASN A 37 -14.69 -5.11 -13.11
CA ASN A 37 -15.85 -4.36 -13.56
C ASN A 37 -17.11 -4.87 -12.80
N ASP A 38 -18.30 -4.48 -13.24
CA ASP A 38 -19.54 -4.78 -12.53
C ASP A 38 -19.93 -6.27 -12.52
N SER A 39 -19.49 -7.05 -13.52
CA SER A 39 -19.86 -8.48 -13.67
C SER A 39 -18.71 -9.45 -13.37
N THR A 40 -17.46 -8.98 -13.36
CA THR A 40 -16.27 -9.83 -13.31
C THR A 40 -15.43 -9.57 -12.06
N ILE A 41 -15.16 -10.65 -11.33
CA ILE A 41 -14.17 -10.65 -10.25
C ILE A 41 -12.84 -11.22 -10.72
N CYS A 42 -11.76 -10.82 -10.07
CA CYS A 42 -10.43 -11.37 -10.27
C CYS A 42 -9.75 -11.67 -8.94
N TYR A 43 -8.86 -12.65 -8.97
CA TYR A 43 -8.09 -13.05 -7.81
C TYR A 43 -6.81 -13.81 -8.18
N PRO A 44 -5.77 -13.75 -7.34
CA PRO A 44 -4.54 -14.50 -7.56
C PRO A 44 -4.71 -15.98 -7.19
N SER A 45 -4.07 -16.87 -7.96
CA SER A 45 -3.92 -18.30 -7.69
C SER A 45 -2.53 -18.75 -8.15
N GLY A 46 -1.57 -18.80 -7.22
CA GLY A 46 -0.17 -19.08 -7.52
C GLY A 46 0.43 -18.02 -8.45
N ASN A 47 0.95 -18.44 -9.60
CA ASN A 47 1.46 -17.55 -10.65
C ASN A 47 0.39 -17.14 -11.68
N PHE A 48 -0.89 -17.35 -11.40
CA PHE A 48 -1.99 -16.93 -12.27
C PHE A 48 -2.90 -15.93 -11.59
N ILE A 49 -3.56 -15.10 -12.39
CA ILE A 49 -4.71 -14.30 -11.98
C ILE A 49 -5.91 -14.87 -12.74
N ILE A 50 -6.93 -15.27 -12.01
CA ILE A 50 -8.16 -15.82 -12.57
C ILE A 50 -9.20 -14.72 -12.59
N PHE A 51 -9.82 -14.49 -13.74
CA PHE A 51 -10.98 -13.63 -13.94
C PHE A 51 -12.20 -14.53 -14.08
N LEU A 52 -13.22 -14.32 -13.25
CA LEU A 52 -14.47 -15.05 -13.26
C LEU A 52 -15.61 -14.08 -13.48
N ASP A 53 -16.26 -14.20 -14.63
CA ASP A 53 -17.52 -13.51 -14.87
C ASP A 53 -18.62 -14.20 -14.05
N ILE A 54 -19.30 -13.42 -13.21
CA ILE A 54 -20.24 -13.93 -12.21
C ILE A 54 -21.50 -14.45 -12.89
N GLU A 55 -21.92 -13.85 -14.00
CA GLU A 55 -23.17 -14.18 -14.69
C GLU A 55 -22.99 -15.45 -15.54
N THR A 56 -22.00 -15.44 -16.43
CA THR A 56 -21.72 -16.50 -17.39
C THR A 56 -20.93 -17.67 -16.81
N LYS A 57 -20.31 -17.49 -15.64
CA LYS A 57 -19.36 -18.43 -15.01
C LYS A 57 -18.11 -18.74 -15.86
N GLN A 58 -17.86 -17.95 -16.90
CA GLN A 58 -16.68 -18.10 -17.75
C GLN A 58 -15.42 -17.64 -17.02
N LYS A 59 -14.33 -18.36 -17.25
CA LYS A 59 -13.03 -18.07 -16.64
C LYS A 59 -12.01 -17.68 -17.70
N THR A 60 -11.32 -16.59 -17.43
CA THR A 60 -10.15 -16.14 -18.19
C THR A 60 -8.93 -16.15 -17.27
N ILE A 61 -7.76 -16.48 -17.79
CA ILE A 61 -6.53 -16.57 -16.99
C ILE A 61 -5.46 -15.64 -17.54
N LEU A 62 -4.75 -14.98 -16.63
CA LEU A 62 -3.54 -14.22 -16.92
C LEU A 62 -2.38 -14.85 -16.17
N GLN A 63 -1.32 -15.24 -16.90
CA GLN A 63 -0.14 -15.84 -16.30
C GLN A 63 0.91 -14.77 -15.95
N CYS A 64 1.36 -14.79 -14.71
CA CYS A 64 2.58 -14.13 -14.28
C CYS A 64 3.78 -14.99 -14.69
N MET A 65 4.56 -14.51 -15.66
CA MET A 65 5.66 -15.28 -16.25
C MET A 65 6.88 -15.41 -15.34
N ASN A 66 7.08 -14.45 -14.43
CA ASN A 66 8.36 -14.28 -13.73
C ASN A 66 8.31 -14.65 -12.23
N GLY A 67 7.20 -15.21 -11.74
CA GLY A 67 7.06 -15.58 -10.35
C GLY A 67 5.61 -15.75 -9.91
N ILE A 68 5.41 -15.86 -8.60
CA ILE A 68 4.09 -15.89 -7.96
C ILE A 68 3.52 -14.48 -7.94
N VAL A 69 2.19 -14.34 -8.05
CA VAL A 69 1.52 -13.05 -7.88
C VAL A 69 1.60 -12.63 -6.42
N GLY A 70 2.33 -11.53 -6.14
CA GLY A 70 2.57 -11.04 -4.78
C GLY A 70 1.38 -10.25 -4.23
N VAL A 71 1.04 -9.16 -4.91
CA VAL A 71 -0.12 -8.31 -4.59
C VAL A 71 -0.91 -7.99 -5.85
N LEU A 72 -2.20 -7.72 -5.69
CA LEU A 72 -3.18 -7.42 -6.74
C LEU A 72 -3.99 -6.19 -6.35
N ALA A 73 -4.32 -5.34 -7.31
CA ALA A 73 -5.30 -4.27 -7.20
C ALA A 73 -6.01 -4.07 -8.54
N THR A 74 -7.22 -3.51 -8.49
CA THR A 74 -8.01 -3.19 -9.70
C THR A 74 -8.46 -1.74 -9.69
N ASN A 75 -8.70 -1.22 -10.88
CA ASN A 75 -9.45 0.02 -11.06
C ASN A 75 -10.63 -0.26 -11.99
N ILE A 76 -11.83 -0.14 -11.43
CA ILE A 76 -13.09 -0.43 -12.12
C ILE A 76 -13.35 0.58 -13.26
N PRO A 77 -13.26 1.91 -13.05
CA PRO A 77 -13.49 2.89 -14.12
C PRO A 77 -12.62 2.73 -15.37
N TYR A 78 -11.36 2.32 -15.21
CA TYR A 78 -10.43 2.09 -16.33
C TYR A 78 -10.38 0.63 -16.80
N GLU A 79 -11.10 -0.27 -16.12
CA GLU A 79 -11.06 -1.72 -16.32
C GLU A 79 -9.62 -2.26 -16.41
N VAL A 80 -8.78 -1.87 -15.44
CA VAL A 80 -7.38 -2.32 -15.36
C VAL A 80 -7.12 -3.11 -14.09
N VAL A 81 -6.14 -4.01 -14.20
CA VAL A 81 -5.63 -4.83 -13.12
C VAL A 81 -4.13 -4.59 -12.97
N ALA A 82 -3.69 -4.24 -11.77
CA ALA A 82 -2.29 -4.11 -11.40
C ALA A 82 -1.88 -5.27 -10.49
N PHE A 83 -0.71 -5.85 -10.76
CA PHE A 83 -0.13 -6.87 -9.88
C PHE A 83 1.39 -6.82 -9.91
N SER A 84 2.01 -7.30 -8.84
CA SER A 84 3.47 -7.51 -8.79
C SER A 84 3.83 -8.99 -8.83
N ASP A 85 5.01 -9.29 -9.37
CA ASP A 85 5.67 -10.58 -9.18
C ASP A 85 6.48 -10.59 -7.87
N ARG A 86 6.43 -11.67 -7.10
CA ARG A 86 7.30 -11.85 -5.93
C ARG A 86 8.62 -12.47 -6.35
N LYS A 87 9.63 -11.64 -6.55
CA LYS A 87 10.99 -12.02 -6.99
C LYS A 87 11.99 -10.92 -6.65
N LEU A 88 13.28 -11.18 -6.88
CA LEU A 88 14.29 -10.13 -6.79
C LEU A 88 14.01 -9.00 -7.80
N ARG A 89 13.96 -7.76 -7.32
CA ARG A 89 13.59 -6.55 -8.07
C ARG A 89 12.22 -6.72 -8.73
N PRO A 90 11.15 -6.82 -7.91
CA PRO A 90 9.80 -7.03 -8.41
C PRO A 90 9.35 -5.83 -9.24
N VAL A 91 8.39 -6.08 -10.12
CA VAL A 91 7.82 -5.08 -11.01
C VAL A 91 6.31 -5.14 -10.93
N ILE A 92 5.67 -3.98 -10.91
CA ILE A 92 4.22 -3.88 -11.02
C ILE A 92 3.85 -3.85 -12.51
N TYR A 93 3.03 -4.79 -12.95
CA TYR A 93 2.45 -4.82 -14.28
C TYR A 93 1.01 -4.35 -14.23
N ILE A 94 0.60 -3.57 -15.24
CA ILE A 94 -0.79 -3.16 -15.39
C ILE A 94 -1.30 -3.68 -16.72
N TYR A 95 -2.41 -4.41 -16.65
CA TYR A 95 -3.08 -5.02 -17.79
C TYR A 95 -4.47 -4.41 -17.93
N SER A 96 -4.93 -4.22 -19.16
CA SER A 96 -6.34 -3.90 -19.40
C SER A 96 -7.17 -5.17 -19.48
N PHE A 97 -8.37 -5.09 -18.95
CA PHE A 97 -9.44 -6.06 -19.08
C PHE A 97 -10.47 -5.53 -20.10
N PRO A 98 -11.18 -6.38 -20.87
CA PRO A 98 -11.07 -7.83 -20.97
C PRO A 98 -9.92 -8.33 -21.87
N ALA A 99 -9.25 -7.45 -22.60
CA ALA A 99 -8.26 -7.83 -23.62
C ALA A 99 -7.00 -8.54 -23.06
N LEU A 100 -6.73 -8.41 -21.76
CA LEU A 100 -5.53 -8.92 -21.08
C LEU A 100 -4.23 -8.48 -21.77
N THR A 101 -4.21 -7.25 -22.28
CA THR A 101 -3.04 -6.62 -22.89
C THR A 101 -2.30 -5.77 -21.88
N ARG A 102 -0.97 -5.91 -21.81
CA ARG A 102 -0.13 -5.11 -20.91
C ARG A 102 -0.14 -3.64 -21.35
N ARG A 103 -0.64 -2.76 -20.48
CA ARG A 103 -0.68 -1.30 -20.67
C ARG A 103 0.64 -0.65 -20.30
N THR A 104 1.14 -0.95 -19.11
CA THR A 104 2.38 -0.35 -18.59
C THR A 104 3.13 -1.31 -17.68
N LYS A 105 4.36 -0.93 -17.34
CA LYS A 105 5.26 -1.62 -16.43
C LYS A 105 5.91 -0.60 -15.51
N LEU A 106 5.62 -0.67 -14.22
CA LEU A 106 6.17 0.25 -13.22
C LEU A 106 7.36 -0.40 -12.53
N LYS A 107 8.53 0.23 -12.66
CA LYS A 107 9.79 -0.27 -12.09
C LYS A 107 10.28 0.69 -11.02
N GLY A 108 10.33 0.20 -9.78
CA GLY A 108 10.88 0.94 -8.64
C GLY A 108 12.26 0.43 -8.23
N ASN A 109 12.70 0.91 -7.07
CA ASN A 109 13.95 0.49 -6.43
C ASN A 109 13.72 -0.58 -5.35
N VAL A 110 12.53 -1.18 -5.31
CA VAL A 110 12.18 -2.24 -4.37
C VAL A 110 12.97 -3.50 -4.69
N LEU A 111 13.46 -4.18 -3.66
CA LEU A 111 14.34 -5.34 -3.85
C LEU A 111 13.60 -6.67 -3.78
N LEU A 112 12.58 -6.81 -2.94
CA LEU A 112 11.99 -8.12 -2.64
C LEU A 112 10.49 -8.23 -2.93
N ASP A 113 9.66 -7.35 -2.38
CA ASP A 113 8.21 -7.51 -2.51
C ASP A 113 7.44 -6.21 -2.37
N TYR A 114 6.33 -6.14 -3.11
CA TYR A 114 5.28 -5.16 -2.89
C TYR A 114 4.15 -5.85 -2.14
N ILE A 115 3.72 -5.29 -1.01
CA ILE A 115 2.70 -5.91 -0.17
C ILE A 115 1.33 -5.27 -0.35
N LEU A 116 1.27 -4.00 -0.75
CA LEU A 116 0.01 -3.28 -0.97
C LEU A 116 0.06 -2.51 -2.27
N LEU A 117 -1.03 -2.55 -3.02
CA LEU A 117 -1.32 -1.71 -4.17
C LEU A 117 -2.70 -1.10 -3.98
N SER A 118 -2.86 0.15 -4.39
CA SER A 118 -4.15 0.82 -4.35
C SER A 118 -4.23 1.80 -5.51
N PHE A 119 -5.34 1.81 -6.24
CA PHE A 119 -5.59 2.79 -7.28
C PHE A 119 -6.35 3.99 -6.71
N SER A 120 -6.07 5.18 -7.23
CA SER A 120 -6.99 6.31 -7.06
C SER A 120 -8.31 5.98 -7.75
N TYR A 121 -9.45 6.34 -7.13
CA TYR A 121 -10.77 6.05 -7.67
C TYR A 121 -10.97 6.66 -9.06
N CYS A 122 -10.80 7.98 -9.17
CA CYS A 122 -10.78 8.71 -10.43
C CYS A 122 -9.37 9.23 -10.69
N GLY A 123 -8.70 8.66 -11.68
CA GLY A 123 -7.40 9.17 -12.16
C GLY A 123 -6.37 8.10 -12.47
N THR A 124 -5.21 8.58 -12.87
CA THR A 124 -4.11 7.76 -13.38
C THR A 124 -3.06 7.46 -12.29
N TYR A 125 -3.47 7.50 -11.02
CA TYR A 125 -2.56 7.33 -9.89
C TYR A 125 -2.68 5.95 -9.26
N LEU A 126 -1.52 5.41 -8.90
CA LEU A 126 -1.38 4.17 -8.16
C LEU A 126 -0.48 4.43 -6.97
N ALA A 127 -0.86 3.97 -5.78
CA ALA A 127 0.03 3.89 -4.63
C ALA A 127 0.51 2.45 -4.48
N SER A 128 1.78 2.30 -4.12
CA SER A 128 2.37 1.02 -3.76
C SER A 128 3.07 1.13 -2.42
N TYR A 129 2.98 0.07 -1.61
CA TYR A 129 3.79 -0.08 -0.41
C TYR A 129 4.66 -1.33 -0.51
N SER A 130 5.95 -1.17 -0.23
CA SER A 130 6.94 -2.24 -0.28
C SER A 130 7.24 -2.82 1.09
N SER A 131 7.71 -4.06 1.10
CA SER A 131 8.17 -4.74 2.32
C SER A 131 9.65 -4.44 2.59
N LEU A 132 10.27 -5.32 3.39
CA LEU A 132 11.70 -5.32 3.66
C LEU A 132 12.53 -5.32 2.36
N PRO A 133 13.67 -4.60 2.34
CA PRO A 133 14.17 -3.69 3.38
C PRO A 133 13.66 -2.24 3.25
N GLU A 134 12.92 -1.91 2.19
CA GLU A 134 12.64 -0.51 1.84
C GLU A 134 11.54 0.15 2.68
N PHE A 135 10.48 -0.59 3.04
CA PHE A 135 9.27 -0.05 3.70
C PHE A 135 8.80 1.26 3.05
N GLU A 136 8.83 1.31 1.72
CA GLU A 136 8.62 2.52 0.95
C GLU A 136 7.19 2.61 0.44
N LEU A 137 6.51 3.70 0.81
CA LEU A 137 5.31 4.19 0.17
C LEU A 137 5.71 4.99 -1.08
N ALA A 138 5.25 4.59 -2.25
CA ALA A 138 5.48 5.28 -3.51
C ALA A 138 4.17 5.61 -4.22
N LEU A 139 4.10 6.83 -4.76
CA LEU A 139 3.01 7.30 -5.59
C LEU A 139 3.46 7.33 -7.05
N TRP A 140 2.66 6.73 -7.92
CA TRP A 140 2.93 6.57 -9.34
C TRP A 140 1.87 7.31 -10.15
N ASN A 141 2.28 7.92 -11.27
CA ASN A 141 1.38 8.09 -12.39
C ASN A 141 1.55 6.86 -13.28
N TRP A 142 0.57 5.97 -13.23
CA TRP A 142 0.69 4.67 -13.87
C TRP A 142 0.58 4.75 -15.39
N GLU A 143 -0.14 5.73 -15.93
CA GLU A 143 -0.24 5.93 -17.37
C GLU A 143 1.09 6.40 -17.96
N LEU A 144 1.78 7.33 -17.27
CA LEU A 144 3.10 7.82 -17.67
C LEU A 144 4.25 6.87 -17.28
N GLY A 145 4.01 5.94 -16.36
CA GLY A 145 5.02 5.00 -15.88
C GLY A 145 6.08 5.63 -14.95
N VAL A 146 5.78 6.75 -14.31
CA VAL A 146 6.73 7.51 -13.48
C VAL A 146 6.36 7.52 -12.00
N ILE A 147 7.37 7.53 -11.14
CA ILE A 147 7.21 7.79 -9.70
C ILE A 147 7.10 9.29 -9.52
N LEU A 148 6.04 9.75 -8.86
CA LEU A 148 5.85 11.16 -8.52
C LEU A 148 6.57 11.52 -7.23
N CYS A 149 6.42 10.68 -6.21
CA CYS A 149 7.07 10.84 -4.92
C CYS A 149 7.11 9.52 -4.15
N LYS A 150 8.01 9.44 -3.17
CA LYS A 150 8.17 8.25 -2.34
C LYS A 150 8.68 8.61 -0.95
N LYS A 151 8.35 7.79 0.04
CA LYS A 151 8.76 7.96 1.43
C LYS A 151 8.97 6.60 2.08
N SER A 152 10.17 6.37 2.61
CA SER A 152 10.50 5.18 3.40
C SER A 152 10.07 5.36 4.85
N GLN A 153 9.52 4.30 5.44
CA GLN A 153 9.07 4.23 6.83
C GLN A 153 9.49 2.92 7.52
N PRO A 154 10.79 2.75 7.83
CA PRO A 154 11.25 1.57 8.56
C PRO A 154 10.53 1.45 9.91
N GLY A 155 10.14 0.22 10.27
CA GLY A 155 9.50 -0.09 11.55
C GLY A 155 7.99 0.18 11.61
N VAL A 156 7.38 0.67 10.52
CA VAL A 156 5.93 0.79 10.41
C VAL A 156 5.39 -0.43 9.66
N ASP A 157 4.63 -1.26 10.38
CA ASP A 157 3.85 -2.34 9.77
C ASP A 157 2.53 -1.78 9.23
N VAL A 158 2.21 -2.06 7.97
CA VAL A 158 1.05 -1.52 7.28
C VAL A 158 0.24 -2.69 6.75
N SER A 159 -1.00 -2.80 7.21
CA SER A 159 -1.90 -3.89 6.82
C SER A 159 -2.87 -3.51 5.71
N GLN A 160 -3.26 -2.23 5.60
CA GLN A 160 -4.15 -1.75 4.55
C GLN A 160 -3.74 -0.38 4.03
N MET A 161 -4.06 -0.12 2.76
CA MET A 161 -3.82 1.14 2.08
C MET A 161 -4.98 1.46 1.14
N THR A 162 -5.53 2.66 1.26
CA THR A 162 -6.64 3.11 0.40
C THR A 162 -6.52 4.60 0.07
N PHE A 163 -6.93 4.99 -1.13
CA PHE A 163 -7.12 6.40 -1.48
C PHE A 163 -8.41 6.94 -0.90
N ASN A 164 -8.45 8.26 -0.64
CA ASN A 164 -9.72 8.96 -0.49
C ASN A 164 -10.44 8.94 -1.86
N PRO A 165 -11.65 8.34 -1.95
CA PRO A 165 -12.38 8.22 -3.22
C PRO A 165 -12.69 9.56 -3.88
N MET A 166 -12.78 10.65 -3.10
CA MET A 166 -13.12 11.99 -3.57
C MET A 166 -11.90 12.87 -3.81
N ASN A 167 -10.72 12.49 -3.29
CA ASN A 167 -9.51 13.28 -3.41
C ASN A 167 -8.25 12.41 -3.49
N TRP A 168 -7.70 12.24 -4.68
CA TRP A 168 -6.49 11.44 -4.90
C TRP A 168 -5.26 11.97 -4.15
N HIS A 169 -5.25 13.24 -3.71
CA HIS A 169 -4.16 13.78 -2.89
C HIS A 169 -4.17 13.24 -1.46
N GLN A 170 -5.17 12.46 -1.05
CA GLN A 170 -5.24 11.87 0.27
C GLN A 170 -5.25 10.35 0.17
N LEU A 171 -4.40 9.70 0.95
CA LEU A 171 -4.39 8.26 1.12
C LEU A 171 -4.30 7.92 2.61
N CYS A 172 -4.85 6.78 2.98
CA CYS A 172 -4.88 6.28 4.34
C CYS A 172 -4.08 4.98 4.42
N LEU A 173 -3.14 4.92 5.36
CA LEU A 173 -2.45 3.69 5.75
C LEU A 173 -2.95 3.31 7.14
N SER A 174 -3.31 2.04 7.31
CA SER A 174 -3.67 1.50 8.61
C SER A 174 -2.80 0.31 8.98
N SER A 175 -2.60 0.17 10.29
CA SER A 175 -2.02 -0.98 10.95
C SER A 175 -2.98 -1.43 12.07
N PRO A 176 -2.75 -2.58 12.72
CA PRO A 176 -3.57 -3.00 13.85
C PRO A 176 -3.64 -1.98 15.01
N SER A 177 -2.67 -1.08 15.13
CA SER A 177 -2.55 -0.13 16.24
C SER A 177 -2.50 1.34 15.84
N SER A 178 -2.47 1.66 14.53
CA SER A 178 -2.30 3.04 14.08
C SER A 178 -3.02 3.30 12.75
N VAL A 179 -3.43 4.55 12.57
CA VAL A 179 -3.96 5.05 11.30
C VAL A 179 -3.20 6.32 10.95
N THR A 180 -2.65 6.38 9.76
CA THR A 180 -1.93 7.56 9.25
C THR A 180 -2.56 8.02 7.96
N VAL A 181 -2.98 9.29 7.95
CA VAL A 181 -3.45 9.96 6.73
C VAL A 181 -2.27 10.65 6.07
N TRP A 182 -2.03 10.32 4.83
CA TRP A 182 -0.99 10.88 3.99
C TRP A 182 -1.61 11.87 3.02
N THR A 183 -1.04 13.06 2.96
CA THR A 183 -1.40 14.09 1.99
C THR A 183 -0.28 14.23 0.97
N VAL A 184 -0.65 14.15 -0.30
CA VAL A 184 0.20 14.45 -1.44
C VAL A 184 0.12 15.97 -1.67
N GLU A 185 1.18 16.68 -1.33
CA GLU A 185 1.32 18.09 -1.65
C GLU A 185 1.98 18.21 -3.03
N ARG A 186 1.46 19.07 -3.90
CA ARG A 186 1.98 19.28 -5.26
C ARG A 186 2.44 20.73 -5.41
N SER A 187 3.70 20.91 -5.83
CA SER A 187 4.26 22.20 -6.22
C SER A 187 4.74 22.10 -7.66
N ASN A 188 3.98 22.69 -8.59
CA ASN A 188 4.21 22.57 -10.03
C ASN A 188 4.26 21.10 -10.53
N GLN A 189 5.45 20.57 -10.78
CA GLN A 189 5.70 19.19 -11.20
C GLN A 189 6.16 18.28 -10.04
N GLU A 190 6.58 18.87 -8.92
CA GLU A 190 7.08 18.13 -7.77
C GLU A 190 5.94 17.72 -6.85
N HIS A 191 6.04 16.52 -6.30
CA HIS A 191 5.08 15.95 -5.36
C HIS A 191 5.79 15.56 -4.06
N TYR A 192 5.12 15.75 -2.92
CA TYR A 192 5.65 15.43 -1.61
C TYR A 192 4.60 14.71 -0.77
N LEU A 193 5.05 13.77 0.06
CA LEU A 193 4.21 13.00 0.96
C LEU A 193 4.33 13.53 2.38
N LYS A 194 3.21 13.97 2.95
CA LYS A 194 3.11 14.46 4.32
C LYS A 194 2.21 13.57 5.16
N ALA A 195 2.78 12.99 6.20
CA ALA A 195 2.06 12.13 7.13
C ALA A 195 1.35 12.94 8.21
N LYS A 196 0.15 12.51 8.58
CA LYS A 196 -0.59 12.95 9.76
C LYS A 196 -1.09 11.71 10.49
N SER A 197 -0.47 11.41 11.63
CA SER A 197 -0.93 10.32 12.51
C SER A 197 -2.27 10.71 13.14
N VAL A 198 -3.22 9.76 13.13
CA VAL A 198 -4.55 9.93 13.74
C VAL A 198 -4.51 9.35 15.14
N LYS A 199 -4.95 10.13 16.13
CA LYS A 199 -5.17 9.63 17.48
C LYS A 199 -6.41 8.76 17.48
N LEU A 200 -6.22 7.46 17.69
CA LEU A 200 -7.33 6.54 17.86
C LEU A 200 -7.88 6.63 19.28
N PRO A 201 -9.20 6.50 19.47
CA PRO A 201 -9.78 6.40 20.80
C PRO A 201 -9.35 5.06 21.45
N MET A 202 -9.32 5.05 22.77
CA MET A 202 -9.19 3.85 23.57
C MET A 202 -10.47 3.00 23.49
N GLU A 203 -10.44 1.78 24.02
CA GLU A 203 -11.61 0.87 24.01
C GLU A 203 -12.84 1.46 24.71
N ASP A 204 -12.64 2.36 25.67
CA ASP A 204 -13.69 3.09 26.39
C ASP A 204 -14.19 4.35 25.64
N GLY A 205 -13.65 4.62 24.44
CA GLY A 205 -13.99 5.78 23.64
C GLY A 205 -13.28 7.08 24.05
N SER A 206 -12.46 7.06 25.11
CA SER A 206 -11.67 8.22 25.52
C SER A 206 -10.46 8.42 24.60
N PHE A 207 -9.99 9.65 24.46
CA PHE A 207 -8.76 9.94 23.73
C PHE A 207 -7.60 10.03 24.71
N PHE A 208 -6.51 9.30 24.45
CA PHE A 208 -5.30 9.44 25.24
C PHE A 208 -4.67 10.81 25.01
N ASN A 209 -4.66 11.64 26.05
CA ASN A 209 -3.95 12.92 26.05
C ASN A 209 -2.71 12.79 26.93
N GLU A 210 -1.54 12.61 26.32
CA GLU A 210 -0.25 12.57 27.03
C GLU A 210 -0.05 13.76 27.97
N LYS A 211 -0.61 14.93 27.60
CA LYS A 211 -0.52 16.13 28.41
C LYS A 211 -1.22 15.96 29.77
N ASP A 212 -2.38 15.30 29.82
CA ASP A 212 -3.13 15.12 31.08
C ASP A 212 -2.45 14.18 32.07
N VAL A 213 -1.52 13.33 31.62
CA VAL A 213 -0.76 12.41 32.47
C VAL A 213 0.38 13.14 33.17
N VAL A 214 1.05 14.05 32.45
CA VAL A 214 2.25 14.75 32.97
C VAL A 214 1.87 16.07 33.61
N PHE A 215 1.00 16.88 32.98
CA PHE A 215 0.58 18.19 33.46
C PHE A 215 -0.94 18.34 33.30
N PRO A 216 -1.73 18.20 34.38
CA PRO A 216 -3.17 18.37 34.29
C PRO A 216 -3.52 19.75 33.75
N ASP A 217 -4.27 19.83 32.65
CA ASP A 217 -4.75 21.11 32.09
C ASP A 217 -5.73 21.82 33.05
N SER A 218 -6.15 21.16 34.14
CA SER A 218 -7.07 21.67 35.17
C SER A 218 -6.45 22.52 36.28
N LEU A 219 -5.12 22.71 36.29
CA LEU A 219 -4.47 23.62 37.24
C LEU A 219 -4.38 25.03 36.63
N PRO A 220 -4.83 26.08 37.36
CA PRO A 220 -4.62 27.45 36.93
C PRO A 220 -3.12 27.66 36.71
N LYS A 221 -2.74 28.09 35.50
CA LYS A 221 -1.36 28.51 35.20
C LYS A 221 -1.13 29.80 35.97
N ASP A 222 -0.60 29.71 37.18
CA ASP A 222 -0.30 30.88 37.99
C ASP A 222 1.14 31.34 37.67
N PRO A 223 1.33 32.43 36.89
CA PRO A 223 2.65 32.85 36.44
C PRO A 223 3.54 33.41 37.58
N ILE A 224 3.02 33.53 38.81
CA ILE A 224 3.72 34.15 39.94
C ILE A 224 4.44 33.11 40.83
N TYR A 225 4.01 31.85 40.86
CA TYR A 225 4.47 30.88 41.88
C TYR A 225 5.43 29.78 41.40
N GLY A 226 5.96 29.88 40.17
CA GLY A 226 7.00 28.99 39.67
C GLY A 226 6.51 27.94 38.65
N PRO A 227 7.39 27.03 38.20
CA PRO A 227 7.04 26.08 37.14
C PRO A 227 5.98 25.09 37.62
N ILE A 228 5.05 24.75 36.71
CA ILE A 228 4.08 23.68 36.95
C ILE A 228 4.88 22.37 37.04
N LEU A 229 4.76 21.68 38.17
CA LEU A 229 5.41 20.39 38.40
C LEU A 229 4.50 19.25 37.94
N PRO A 230 5.07 18.17 37.36
CA PRO A 230 4.28 17.02 36.99
C PRO A 230 3.70 16.32 38.24
N LEU A 231 2.57 15.64 38.10
CA LEU A 231 1.90 14.98 39.23
C LEU A 231 2.80 13.98 39.96
N SER A 232 3.67 13.27 39.23
CA SER A 232 4.68 12.39 39.81
C SER A 232 5.71 13.12 40.66
N ALA A 233 6.14 14.33 40.25
CA ALA A 233 7.03 15.18 41.04
C ALA A 233 6.34 15.77 42.26
N ILE A 234 5.06 16.16 42.16
CA ILE A 234 4.26 16.60 43.31
C ILE A 234 4.08 15.44 44.31
N ALA A 235 3.90 14.22 43.82
CA ALA A 235 3.80 13.00 44.64
C ALA A 235 5.15 12.49 45.18
N GLY A 236 6.27 13.15 44.83
CA GLY A 236 7.62 12.77 45.29
C GLY A 236 8.13 11.46 44.69
N LEU A 237 7.56 11.00 43.58
CA LEU A 237 7.94 9.75 42.93
C LEU A 237 9.21 9.95 42.10
N VAL A 238 10.05 8.93 42.07
CA VAL A 238 11.33 8.92 41.36
C VAL A 238 11.42 7.67 40.48
N ASP A 239 12.20 7.75 39.41
CA ASP A 239 12.49 6.63 38.51
C ASP A 239 11.22 6.00 37.89
N LYS A 240 11.17 4.66 37.80
CA LYS A 240 10.12 3.92 37.08
C LYS A 240 8.72 4.13 37.65
N GLU A 241 8.61 4.46 38.93
CA GLU A 241 7.32 4.76 39.57
C GLU A 241 6.78 6.12 39.12
N ALA A 242 7.66 7.10 38.86
CA ALA A 242 7.28 8.40 38.33
C ALA A 242 6.76 8.32 36.88
N GLU A 243 7.30 7.39 36.08
CA GLU A 243 6.90 7.18 34.67
C GLU A 243 5.55 6.46 34.52
N THR A 244 5.17 5.67 35.53
CA THR A 244 3.95 4.84 35.49
C THR A 244 2.82 5.37 36.36
N PHE A 245 3.04 6.45 37.11
CA PHE A 245 2.05 7.02 38.01
C PHE A 245 0.84 7.59 37.25
N ARG A 246 -0.36 7.15 37.65
CA ARG A 246 -1.64 7.66 37.15
C ARG A 246 -2.51 8.05 38.33
N LYS A 247 -3.03 9.28 38.33
CA LYS A 247 -4.00 9.73 39.33
C LYS A 247 -5.34 9.02 39.08
N MET A 248 -5.92 8.40 40.11
CA MET A 248 -7.30 7.88 40.01
C MET A 248 -8.27 9.06 39.84
N THR A 249 -8.96 9.10 38.71
CA THR A 249 -10.11 9.98 38.48
C THR A 249 -11.31 9.39 39.20
N ASN A 250 -11.68 9.95 40.36
CA ASN A 250 -12.98 9.67 40.96
C ASN A 250 -14.05 10.35 40.13
N SER A 251 -14.80 9.55 39.37
CA SER A 251 -16.07 9.94 38.76
C SER A 251 -17.15 10.01 39.83
N PHE A 252 -17.71 11.20 40.07
CA PHE A 252 -19.00 11.41 40.73
C PHE A 252 -20.07 11.69 39.68
#